data_AF-A0A382JMI7-F1
#
_entry.id   AF-A0A382JMI7-F1
#
_cell.length_a   1.000
_cell.length_b   1.000
_cell.length_c   1.000
_cell.angle_alpha   90.00
_cell.angle_beta   90.00
_cell.angle_gamma   90.00
#
_symmetry.space_group_name_H-M   'P 1'
#
loop_
_entity.id
_entity.type
_entity.pdbx_description
1 polymer ?
#
loop_
_entity_poly.entity_id
_entity_poly.type
_entity_poly.pdbx_seq_one_letter_code
_entity_poly.pdbx_strand_id
1 'polypeptide(L)'
;MTVEIKKTFDNVDDGIANMLAAANFDYCDGDRFNDVMVAEFKDGWVVKKGSKYIKISTNNGGTAWGFVVNTDTDKKFKKGDLLMCAGYSAPARNAARGNVLDGGFAINWTGPLYLVGPTGYSIKSIKGGVFG
;
A
#
# COMPACT_ATOMS: atom_id res chain seq x y z
N MET A 1 -11.43 -6.73 0.35
CA MET A 1 -11.03 -7.78 -0.60
C MET A 1 -9.52 -7.62 -0.83
N THR A 2 -8.81 -8.51 -1.50
CA THR A 2 -7.34 -8.37 -1.67
C THR A 2 -6.98 -8.16 -3.13
N VAL A 3 -6.17 -7.14 -3.42
CA VAL A 3 -5.71 -6.80 -4.78
C VAL A 3 -4.23 -7.15 -4.89
N GLU A 4 -3.88 -7.92 -5.92
CA GLU A 4 -2.50 -8.33 -6.22
C GLU A 4 -1.83 -7.29 -7.14
N ILE A 5 -0.60 -6.91 -6.81
CA ILE A 5 0.25 -5.99 -7.58
C ILE A 5 1.38 -6.81 -8.18
N LYS A 6 1.46 -6.89 -9.51
CA LYS A 6 2.52 -7.63 -10.23
C LYS A 6 3.50 -6.74 -10.98
N LYS A 7 3.09 -5.48 -11.22
CA LYS A 7 3.87 -4.51 -11.97
C LYS A 7 5.17 -4.14 -11.27
N THR A 8 6.23 -4.03 -12.06
CA THR A 8 7.52 -3.48 -11.62
C THR A 8 7.67 -2.02 -12.02
N PHE A 9 8.43 -1.25 -11.25
CA PHE A 9 8.65 0.18 -11.47
C PHE A 9 10.11 0.57 -11.26
N ASP A 10 10.59 1.56 -12.01
CA ASP A 10 11.95 2.10 -11.88
C ASP A 10 12.06 3.16 -10.77
N ASN A 11 10.93 3.72 -10.33
CA ASN A 11 10.89 4.73 -9.28
C ASN A 11 9.80 4.45 -8.24
N VAL A 12 10.09 4.85 -7.01
CA VAL A 12 9.26 4.56 -5.83
C VAL A 12 7.92 5.29 -5.88
N ASP A 13 7.88 6.48 -6.49
CA ASP A 13 6.66 7.29 -6.54
C ASP A 13 5.58 6.63 -7.41
N ASP A 14 5.95 6.11 -8.59
CA ASP A 14 5.04 5.38 -9.47
C ASP A 14 4.58 4.07 -8.84
N GLY A 15 5.50 3.35 -8.18
CA GLY A 15 5.17 2.14 -7.43
C GLY A 15 4.16 2.42 -6.30
N ILE A 16 4.33 3.52 -5.56
CA ILE A 16 3.38 3.97 -4.53
C ILE A 16 2.05 4.36 -5.18
N ALA A 17 2.05 5.15 -6.25
CA ALA A 17 0.83 5.57 -6.93
C ALA A 17 0.00 4.36 -7.40
N ASN A 18 0.68 3.33 -7.93
CA ASN A 18 0.05 2.07 -8.28
C ASN A 18 -0.53 1.33 -7.05
N MET A 19 0.21 1.24 -5.96
CA MET A 19 -0.29 0.62 -4.74
C MET A 19 -1.52 1.35 -4.16
N LEU A 20 -1.53 2.68 -4.20
CA LEU A 20 -2.69 3.47 -3.73
C LEU A 20 -3.91 3.28 -4.64
N ALA A 21 -3.70 3.20 -5.95
CA ALA A 21 -4.77 2.87 -6.88
C ALA A 21 -5.35 1.47 -6.59
N ALA A 22 -4.53 0.50 -6.17
CA ALA A 22 -4.99 -0.84 -5.81
C ALA A 22 -5.85 -0.81 -4.53
N ALA A 23 -5.41 -0.04 -3.54
CA ALA A 23 -6.18 0.20 -2.32
C ALA A 23 -7.52 0.91 -2.61
N ASN A 24 -7.52 1.90 -3.49
CA ASN A 24 -8.74 2.58 -3.94
C ASN A 24 -9.69 1.63 -4.67
N PHE A 25 -9.16 0.76 -5.52
CA PHE A 25 -9.97 -0.24 -6.23
C PHE A 25 -10.63 -1.21 -5.24
N ASP A 26 -9.90 -1.69 -4.24
CA ASP A 26 -10.47 -2.53 -3.17
C ASP A 26 -11.57 -1.80 -2.37
N TYR A 27 -11.36 -0.52 -2.06
CA TYR A 27 -12.36 0.28 -1.37
C TYR A 27 -13.65 0.45 -2.19
N CYS A 28 -13.51 0.72 -3.49
CA CYS A 28 -14.63 0.96 -4.40
C CYS A 28 -15.34 -0.33 -4.86
N ASP A 29 -14.88 -1.50 -4.42
CA ASP A 29 -15.40 -2.77 -4.92
C ASP A 29 -16.76 -3.13 -4.28
N GLY A 30 -17.81 -2.99 -5.09
CA GLY A 30 -19.21 -3.26 -4.76
C GLY A 30 -19.95 -2.02 -4.24
N ASP A 31 -21.28 -2.05 -4.25
CA ASP A 31 -22.17 -0.96 -3.78
C ASP A 31 -22.15 -0.78 -2.24
N ARG A 32 -21.00 -1.05 -1.61
CA ARG A 32 -20.78 -1.02 -0.15
C ARG A 32 -20.66 0.39 0.41
N PHE A 33 -20.22 1.33 -0.43
CA PHE A 33 -19.97 2.72 -0.04
C PHE A 33 -20.63 3.65 -1.06
N ASN A 34 -21.12 4.78 -0.58
CA ASN A 34 -21.65 5.82 -1.45
C ASN A 34 -20.52 6.66 -2.09
N ASP A 35 -20.87 7.45 -3.09
CA ASP A 35 -19.90 8.27 -3.85
C ASP A 35 -19.14 9.27 -2.97
N VAL A 36 -19.76 9.79 -1.91
CA VAL A 36 -19.12 10.73 -0.98
C VAL A 36 -17.99 10.05 -0.22
N MET A 37 -18.26 8.87 0.36
CA MET A 37 -17.26 8.08 1.07
C MET A 37 -16.11 7.65 0.15
N VAL A 38 -16.43 7.30 -1.09
CA VAL A 38 -15.43 6.94 -2.12
C VAL A 38 -14.54 8.14 -2.46
N ALA A 39 -15.12 9.33 -2.63
CA ALA A 39 -14.36 10.55 -2.90
C ALA A 39 -13.46 10.91 -1.71
N GLU A 40 -14.01 10.92 -0.49
CA GLU A 40 -13.24 11.22 0.74
C GLU A 40 -12.06 10.27 0.94
N PHE A 41 -12.24 8.97 0.66
CA PHE A 41 -11.15 8.00 0.77
C PHE A 41 -10.04 8.27 -0.27
N LYS A 42 -10.42 8.52 -1.52
CA LYS A 42 -9.49 8.80 -2.62
C LYS A 42 -8.72 10.10 -2.43
N ASP A 43 -9.38 11.13 -1.90
CA ASP A 43 -8.79 12.45 -1.72
C ASP A 43 -8.01 12.56 -0.40
N GLY A 44 -8.33 11.69 0.57
CA GLY A 44 -7.75 11.72 1.92
C GLY A 44 -6.34 11.15 2.04
N TRP A 45 -5.72 10.69 0.96
CA TRP A 45 -4.35 10.15 0.98
C TRP A 45 -3.30 11.24 1.22
N VAL A 46 -2.37 10.97 2.12
CA VAL A 46 -1.20 11.82 2.37
C VAL A 46 0.07 10.97 2.30
N VAL A 47 0.96 11.35 1.38
CA VAL A 47 2.28 10.71 1.18
C VAL A 47 3.37 11.68 1.63
N LYS A 48 4.00 11.39 2.78
CA LYS A 48 5.05 12.23 3.37
C LYS A 48 6.41 11.57 3.22
N LYS A 49 7.27 12.15 2.38
CA LYS A 49 8.65 11.67 2.19
C LYS A 49 9.55 12.07 3.35
N GLY A 50 10.01 11.09 4.11
CA GLY A 50 11.10 11.23 5.08
C GLY A 50 12.40 10.64 4.54
N SER A 51 13.51 10.88 5.24
CA SER A 51 14.84 10.39 4.82
C SER A 51 14.94 8.86 4.77
N LYS A 52 14.35 8.18 5.76
CA LYS A 52 14.37 6.72 5.87
C LYS A 52 13.08 6.05 5.38
N TYR A 53 11.95 6.72 5.57
CA TYR A 53 10.64 6.17 5.28
C TYR A 53 9.76 7.21 4.60
N ILE A 54 9.01 6.77 3.61
CA ILE A 54 7.84 7.48 3.10
C ILE A 54 6.65 6.99 3.91
N LYS A 55 6.01 7.90 4.65
CA LYS A 55 4.80 7.60 5.42
C LYS A 55 3.57 7.80 4.54
N ILE A 56 2.68 6.82 4.54
CA ILE A 56 1.39 6.87 3.85
C ILE A 56 0.29 6.92 4.91
N SER A 57 -0.63 7.86 4.77
CA SER A 57 -1.73 8.10 5.71
C SER A 57 -3.04 8.31 4.96
N THR A 58 -4.16 7.99 5.61
CA THR A 58 -5.52 8.30 5.16
C THR A 58 -6.13 9.38 6.06
N ASN A 59 -7.36 9.82 5.72
CA ASN A 59 -8.10 10.84 6.46
C ASN A 59 -7.27 12.13 6.65
N ASN A 60 -6.72 12.65 5.55
CA ASN A 60 -5.92 13.88 5.53
C ASN A 60 -4.73 13.87 6.50
N GLY A 61 -4.14 12.68 6.73
CA GLY A 61 -3.00 12.50 7.64
C GLY A 61 -3.38 12.08 9.07
N GLY A 62 -4.67 11.93 9.37
CA GLY A 62 -5.17 11.52 10.68
C GLY A 62 -4.88 10.06 11.03
N THR A 63 -4.79 9.17 10.03
CA THR A 63 -4.59 7.73 10.26
C THR A 63 -3.36 7.23 9.49
N ALA A 64 -2.42 6.58 10.17
CA ALA A 64 -1.26 5.96 9.52
C ALA A 64 -1.69 4.65 8.84
N TRP A 65 -1.39 4.53 7.54
CA TRP A 65 -1.79 3.38 6.73
C TRP A 65 -0.63 2.42 6.48
N GLY A 66 0.55 2.95 6.17
CA GLY A 66 1.74 2.13 5.93
C GLY A 66 3.00 2.99 5.73
N PHE A 67 4.13 2.32 5.59
CA PHE A 67 5.42 2.96 5.36
C PHE A 67 6.17 2.25 4.24
N VAL A 68 6.84 3.02 3.39
CA VAL A 68 7.74 2.50 2.35
C VAL A 68 9.16 2.90 2.68
N VAL A 69 10.10 1.96 2.59
CA VAL A 69 11.53 2.23 2.84
C VAL A 69 12.08 3.13 1.73
N ASN A 70 12.71 4.24 2.12
CA ASN A 70 13.18 5.29 1.21
C ASN A 70 14.72 5.36 1.08
N THR A 71 15.42 4.36 1.60
CA THR A 71 16.89 4.36 1.61
C THR A 71 17.44 3.00 1.24
N ASP A 72 18.58 3.00 0.56
CA ASP A 72 19.32 1.80 0.17
C ASP A 72 20.24 1.28 1.29
N THR A 73 20.37 2.04 2.38
CA THR A 73 21.29 1.75 3.49
C THR A 73 20.63 1.09 4.69
N ASP A 74 19.36 0.70 4.58
CA ASP A 74 18.67 0.02 5.67
C ASP A 74 19.22 -1.41 5.85
N LYS A 75 19.54 -1.78 7.09
CA LYS A 75 20.19 -3.07 7.41
C LYS A 75 19.30 -4.30 7.20
N LYS A 76 17.98 -4.14 7.13
CA LYS A 76 17.02 -5.25 7.07
C LYS A 76 16.14 -5.23 5.82
N PHE A 77 15.89 -4.05 5.27
CA PHE A 77 14.90 -3.84 4.23
C PHE A 77 15.53 -3.16 3.02
N LYS A 78 14.98 -3.44 1.85
CA LYS A 78 15.37 -2.78 0.61
C LYS A 78 14.54 -1.51 0.42
N LYS A 79 15.07 -0.57 -0.35
CA LYS A 79 14.28 0.56 -0.85
C LYS A 79 13.04 0.04 -1.59
N GLY A 80 11.89 0.66 -1.35
CA GLY A 80 10.62 0.20 -1.88
C GLY A 80 9.89 -0.84 -1.01
N ASP A 81 10.53 -1.43 0.00
CA ASP A 81 9.85 -2.39 0.88
C ASP A 81 8.68 -1.71 1.61
N LEU A 82 7.50 -2.32 1.51
CA LEU A 82 6.30 -1.93 2.21
C LEU A 82 6.28 -2.53 3.62
N LEU A 83 6.04 -1.69 4.61
CA LEU A 83 5.99 -2.06 6.02
C LEU A 83 4.65 -1.64 6.62
N MET A 84 4.10 -2.52 7.45
CA MET A 84 2.91 -2.25 8.26
C MET A 84 3.24 -1.25 9.38
N CYS A 85 2.25 -0.51 9.87
CA CYS A 85 2.39 0.39 11.01
C CYS A 85 2.65 -0.39 12.32
N ALA A 86 3.61 0.07 13.14
CA ALA A 86 3.69 -0.28 14.57
C ALA A 86 3.07 0.81 15.45
N GLY A 87 2.96 2.02 14.92
CA GLY A 87 2.28 3.15 15.50
C GLY A 87 2.19 4.29 14.48
N TYR A 88 1.67 5.44 14.89
CA TYR A 88 1.47 6.57 13.96
C TYR A 88 2.76 7.05 13.28
N SER A 89 3.90 7.01 13.98
CA SER A 89 5.15 7.60 13.51
C SER A 89 6.19 6.58 13.03
N ALA A 90 5.94 5.27 13.16
CA ALA A 90 6.94 4.25 12.88
C ALA A 90 6.36 2.93 12.34
N PRO A 91 7.07 2.26 11.41
CA PRO A 91 6.69 0.94 10.94
C PRO A 91 7.08 -0.19 11.90
N ALA A 92 6.35 -1.29 11.79
CA ALA A 92 6.76 -2.59 12.29
C ALA A 92 7.94 -3.11 11.47
N ARG A 93 9.04 -3.39 12.15
CA ARG A 93 10.30 -3.85 11.54
C ARG A 93 10.52 -5.35 11.63
N ASN A 94 9.42 -6.12 11.66
CA ASN A 94 9.47 -7.58 11.75
C ASN A 94 9.66 -8.25 10.38
N ALA A 95 9.05 -7.71 9.32
CA ALA A 95 9.20 -8.20 7.95
C ALA A 95 8.65 -7.18 6.94
N ALA A 96 9.01 -7.34 5.66
CA ALA A 96 8.37 -6.62 4.55
C ALA A 96 6.99 -7.23 4.23
N ARG A 97 6.12 -6.46 3.59
CA ARG A 97 4.78 -6.86 3.11
C ARG A 97 4.66 -6.79 1.59
N GLY A 98 5.81 -6.83 0.92
CA GLY A 98 5.96 -6.56 -0.50
C GLY A 98 6.97 -5.47 -0.76
N ASN A 99 7.27 -5.24 -2.03
CA ASN A 99 8.10 -4.15 -2.48
C ASN A 99 7.40 -3.45 -3.65
N VAL A 100 7.22 -2.14 -3.54
CA VAL A 100 6.47 -1.35 -4.54
C VAL A 100 7.18 -1.25 -5.90
N LEU A 101 8.48 -1.57 -5.97
CA LEU A 101 9.27 -1.61 -7.20
C LEU A 101 9.25 -3.00 -7.84
N ASP A 102 9.24 -4.06 -7.03
CA ASP A 102 9.32 -5.44 -7.51
C ASP A 102 7.93 -6.06 -7.78
N GLY A 103 6.87 -5.49 -7.21
CA GLY A 103 5.54 -6.10 -7.23
C GLY A 103 5.52 -7.44 -6.49
N GLY A 104 4.65 -8.35 -6.91
CA GLY A 104 4.47 -9.68 -6.31
C GLY A 104 3.86 -9.68 -4.91
N PHE A 105 3.14 -8.62 -4.54
CA PHE A 105 2.51 -8.49 -3.22
C PHE A 105 1.06 -8.08 -3.34
N ALA A 106 0.32 -8.18 -2.24
CA ALA A 106 -1.09 -7.90 -2.25
C ALA A 106 -1.47 -6.90 -1.16
N ILE A 107 -2.53 -6.12 -1.41
CA ILE A 107 -2.95 -5.02 -0.56
C ILE A 107 -4.45 -5.04 -0.30
N ASN A 108 -4.85 -4.44 0.81
CA ASN A 108 -6.24 -4.09 1.13
C ASN A 108 -6.36 -2.56 1.27
N TRP A 109 -7.58 -2.04 1.13
CA TRP A 109 -7.86 -0.63 1.41
C TRP A 109 -7.51 -0.26 2.86
N THR A 110 -7.59 -1.21 3.79
CA THR A 110 -7.26 -1.03 5.21
C THR A 110 -5.77 -1.00 5.52
N GLY A 111 -4.89 -1.45 4.62
CA GLY A 111 -3.46 -1.46 4.89
C GLY A 111 -2.65 -2.59 4.21
N PRO A 112 -1.33 -2.60 4.46
CA PRO A 112 -0.46 -3.75 4.19
C PRO A 112 -0.95 -4.99 4.93
N LEU A 113 -0.88 -6.16 4.28
CA LEU A 113 -1.32 -7.43 4.87
C LEU A 113 -0.44 -7.86 6.06
N TYR A 114 -0.94 -8.80 6.86
CA TYR A 114 -0.14 -9.47 7.89
C TYR A 114 0.78 -10.54 7.28
N LEU A 115 1.72 -11.06 8.08
CA LEU A 115 2.74 -12.04 7.64
C LEU A 115 2.18 -13.40 7.22
N VAL A 116 0.98 -13.73 7.69
CA VAL A 116 0.23 -14.88 7.19
C VAL A 116 -0.50 -14.38 5.95
N GLY A 117 0.01 -14.71 4.78
CA GLY A 117 -0.69 -14.49 3.51
C GLY A 117 -2.09 -15.13 3.58
N PRO A 118 -3.06 -14.61 2.82
CA PRO A 118 -4.46 -14.94 3.01
C PRO A 118 -4.73 -16.41 2.62
N THR A 119 -4.67 -17.32 3.59
CA THR A 119 -5.36 -18.60 3.49
C THR A 119 -6.85 -18.29 3.73
N GLY A 120 -7.55 -17.88 2.67
CA GLY A 120 -9.01 -17.67 2.69
C GLY A 120 -9.54 -16.35 2.12
N TYR A 121 -8.72 -15.44 1.58
CA TYR A 121 -9.24 -14.23 0.90
C TYR A 121 -9.24 -14.39 -0.62
N SER A 122 -10.33 -13.99 -1.27
CA SER A 122 -10.44 -13.93 -2.73
C SER A 122 -9.55 -12.82 -3.29
N ILE A 123 -8.60 -13.19 -4.15
CA ILE A 123 -7.70 -12.28 -4.88
C ILE A 123 -8.32 -11.98 -6.24
N LYS A 124 -8.51 -10.69 -6.58
CA LYS A 124 -8.86 -10.28 -7.95
C LYS A 124 -7.59 -10.01 -8.74
N SER A 125 -7.34 -10.80 -9.79
CA SER A 125 -6.32 -10.49 -10.80
C SER A 125 -7.00 -9.78 -11.98
N ILE A 126 -6.53 -8.59 -12.34
CA ILE A 126 -7.06 -7.83 -13.47
C ILE A 126 -6.17 -8.05 -14.69
N LYS A 127 -6.74 -8.62 -15.76
CA LYS A 127 -6.12 -8.63 -17.09
C LYS A 127 -6.26 -7.23 -17.69
N GLY A 128 -5.23 -6.39 -17.57
CA GLY A 128 -5.09 -5.18 -18.39
C GLY A 128 -5.49 -3.84 -17.78
N GLY A 129 -5.48 -3.69 -16.45
CA GLY A 129 -5.61 -2.37 -15.81
C GLY A 129 -4.67 -2.25 -14.64
N VAL A 130 -3.87 -1.17 -14.62
CA VAL A 130 -2.98 -0.58 -13.58
C VAL A 130 -2.16 -1.54 -12.67
N PHE A 131 -2.69 -2.66 -12.18
CA PHE A 131 -2.04 -3.60 -11.24
C PHE A 131 -1.48 -4.89 -11.88
N GLY A 132 -1.27 -4.90 -13.19
CA GLY A 132 -0.56 -5.99 -13.92
C GLY A 132 0.94 -5.75 -14.01
#